data_AF-A0A973JRH0-F1
#
_entry.id   AF-A0A973JRH0-F1
#
_cell.length_a   1.000
_cell.length_b   1.000
_cell.length_c   1.000
_cell.angle_alpha   90.00
_cell.angle_beta   90.00
_cell.angle_gamma   90.00
#
_symmetry.space_group_name_H-M   'P 1'
#
loop_
_entity.id
_entity.type
_entity.pdbx_description
1 polymer ?
#
loop_
_entity_poly.entity_id
_entity_poly.type
_entity_poly.pdbx_seq_one_letter_code
_entity_poly.pdbx_strand_id
1 'polypeptide(L)' 'MHCNEPACAAACLTQAMHKTKEGPVIWRGDKCMGCRYCMVSCPFN' A
#
# COMPACT_ATOMS: atom_id res chain seq x y z
N MET A 1 -3.29 11.00 3.56
CA MET A 1 -2.55 10.85 4.83
C MET A 1 -1.86 9.50 4.81
N HIS A 2 -0.59 9.39 5.22
CA HIS A 2 0.17 8.13 5.21
C HIS A 2 0.38 7.60 6.63
N CYS A 3 0.13 6.30 6.84
CA CYS A 3 0.28 5.65 8.14
C CYS A 3 1.74 5.35 8.46
N ASN A 4 2.08 5.33 9.75
CA ASN A 4 3.36 4.81 10.20
C ASN A 4 3.48 3.30 9.99
N GLU A 5 2.39 2.57 10.22
CA GLU A 5 2.26 1.13 9.99
C GLU A 5 1.16 0.90 8.93
N PRO A 6 1.52 0.93 7.64
CA PRO A 6 0.53 0.92 6.57
C PRO A 6 -0.03 -0.48 6.31
N ALA A 7 -1.29 -0.69 6.70
CA ALA A 7 -2.05 -1.90 6.38
C ALA A 7 -2.14 -2.16 4.87
N CYS A 8 -2.23 -1.10 4.05
CA CYS A 8 -2.24 -1.22 2.59
C CYS A 8 -0.95 -1.79 1.99
N ALA A 9 0.21 -1.57 2.65
CA ALA A 9 1.48 -2.18 2.25
C ALA A 9 1.55 -3.64 2.71
N ALA A 10 1.10 -3.94 3.93
CA ALA A 10 1.07 -5.31 4.47
C ALA A 10 0.10 -6.23 3.69
N ALA A 11 -1.04 -5.70 3.24
CA ALA A 11 -2.04 -6.45 2.48
C ALA A 11 -1.65 -6.71 1.02
N CYS A 12 -0.61 -6.05 0.51
CA CYS A 12 -0.24 -6.13 -0.90
C CYS A 12 0.55 -7.40 -1.20
N LEU A 13 -0.09 -8.37 -1.86
CA LEU A 13 0.49 -9.68 -2.20
C LEU A 13 1.73 -9.59 -3.11
N THR A 14 1.79 -8.57 -3.97
CA THR A 14 2.89 -8.37 -4.93
C THR A 14 3.89 -7.30 -4.52
N GLN A 15 3.74 -6.75 -3.30
CA GLN A 15 4.57 -5.64 -2.80
C GLN A 15 4.56 -4.40 -3.73
N ALA A 16 3.45 -4.15 -4.42
CA ALA A 16 3.23 -2.93 -5.20
C ALA A 16 3.06 -1.69 -4.31
N MET A 17 2.59 -1.85 -3.08
CA MET A 17 2.50 -0.79 -2.07
C MET A 17 3.72 -0.86 -1.15
N HIS A 18 4.47 0.24 -1.02
CA HIS A 18 5.72 0.26 -0.25
C HIS A 18 5.91 1.57 0.53
N LYS A 19 6.25 1.49 1.82
CA LYS A 19 6.57 2.67 2.64
C LYS A 19 8.01 3.10 2.36
N THR A 20 8.20 4.35 1.92
CA THR A 20 9.54 4.91 1.76
C THR A 20 10.13 5.30 3.12
N LYS A 21 11.45 5.47 3.17
CA LYS A 21 12.14 5.93 4.38
C LYS A 21 11.73 7.35 4.81
N GLU A 22 11.23 8.14 3.86
CA GLU A 22 10.76 9.51 4.08
C GLU A 22 9.37 9.56 4.73
N GLY A 23 8.68 8.40 4.84
CA GLY A 23 7.36 8.28 5.48
C GLY A 23 6.22 7.84 4.56
N PRO A 24 6.03 8.38 3.35
CA PRO A 24 4.86 8.07 2.54
C PRO A 24 4.88 6.64 1.98
N VAL A 25 3.68 6.11 1.72
CA VAL A 25 3.52 4.86 0.98
C VAL A 25 3.36 5.20 -0.50
N ILE A 26 4.22 4.61 -1.33
CA ILE A 26 4.18 4.75 -2.79
C ILE A 26 3.57 3.51 -3.45
N TRP A 27 3.00 3.71 -4.64
CA TRP A 27 2.43 2.66 -5.46
C TRP A 27 3.30 2.40 -6.70
N ARG A 28 3.65 1.13 -6.92
CA ARG A 28 4.44 0.63 -8.06
C ARG A 28 3.50 -0.09 -9.02
N GLY A 29 3.01 0.65 -10.02
CA GLY A 29 1.98 0.18 -10.95
C GLY A 29 2.41 -1.04 -11.79
N ASP A 30 3.70 -1.14 -12.11
CA ASP A 30 4.33 -2.27 -12.79
C ASP A 30 4.21 -3.60 -12.02
N LYS A 31 4.11 -3.55 -10.69
CA LYS A 31 3.92 -4.73 -9.83
C LYS A 31 2.46 -4.99 -9.47
N CYS A 32 1.55 -4.08 -9.80
CA CYS A 32 0.17 -4.15 -9.36
C CYS A 32 -0.64 -5.14 -10.21
N MET A 33 -1.22 -6.17 -9.58
CA MET A 33 -2.11 -7.11 -10.25
C MET A 33 -3.61 -6.74 -10.15
N GLY A 34 -3.94 -5.59 -9.57
CA GLY A 34 -5.33 -5.12 -9.49
C GLY A 34 -6.24 -5.85 -8.49
N CYS A 35 -5.70 -6.55 -7.48
CA CYS A 35 -6.50 -7.29 -6.48
C CYS A 35 -7.29 -6.40 -5.49
N ARG A 36 -6.99 -5.10 -5.43
CA ARG A 36 -7.69 -4.09 -4.61
C ARG A 36 -7.65 -4.28 -3.09
N TYR A 37 -6.90 -5.25 -2.56
CA TYR A 37 -6.76 -5.46 -1.11
C TYR A 37 -6.18 -4.27 -0.37
N CYS A 38 -5.32 -3.49 -1.02
CA CYS A 38 -4.81 -2.24 -0.46
C CYS A 38 -5.93 -1.26 -0.08
N MET A 39 -7.02 -1.20 -0.85
CA MET A 39 -8.17 -0.34 -0.53
C MET A 39 -9.00 -0.91 0.62
N VAL A 40 -9.29 -2.22 0.60
CA VAL A 40 -10.07 -2.88 1.67
C VAL A 40 -9.37 -2.78 3.02
N SER A 41 -8.05 -2.91 3.04
CA SER A 41 -7.24 -2.81 4.26
C SER A 41 -7.02 -1.39 4.77
N CYS A 42 -7.33 -0.37 3.97
CA CYS A 42 -7.08 1.01 4.34
C CYS A 42 -8.22 1.47 5.27
N PRO A 43 -7.92 1.92 6.51
CA PRO A 43 -8.96 2.44 7.42
C PRO A 43 -9.48 3.82 6.97
N PHE A 44 -8.79 4.45 6.04
CA PHE A 44 -9.21 5.69 5.39
C PHE A 44 -9.83 5.33 4.04
N ASN A 45 -11.01 5.90 3.78
CA ASN A 45 -11.70 5.77 2.49
C ASN A 45 -11.04 6.67 1.44
#